data_AF-A0A7C5R4Z0-F1
#
_entry.id   AF-A0A7C5R4Z0-F1
#
_cell.length_a   1.000
_cell.length_b   1.000
_cell.length_c   1.000
_cell.angle_alpha   90.00
_cell.angle_beta   90.00
_cell.angle_gamma   90.00
#
_symmetry.space_group_name_H-M   'P 1'
#
loop_
_entity.id
_entity.type
_entity.pdbx_description
1 polymer ?
#
loop_
_entity_poly.entity_id
_entity_poly.type
_entity_poly.pdbx_seq_one_letter_code
_entity_poly.pdbx_strand_id
1 'polypeptide(L)'
;MSRLFRCCVLWGLQIVAVGLIGTAPVAAQADEGDEPPVGEKAAAKNQKTLDRESFGQLIQQIRALLADKKFDEVGKLVAAKAKEFPEDRNVQLLAASVTQSVAFGILNDPTKRKEANKYFHASAKYARQLKKIVKGNIPPAWTEQYATILYNDACSFALDGDKDRAIKVLKEAVDAGFREYNVIKDDADFQSLRDDPKYRDRFQKLVDQVKAKSKAGGPRIRT
;
A
#
# COMPACT_ATOMS: atom_id res chain seq x y z
N MET A 1 20.74 4.87 -7.15
CA MET A 1 19.60 4.99 -6.21
C MET A 1 18.48 5.74 -6.94
N SER A 2 17.40 5.06 -7.32
CA SER A 2 16.30 5.68 -8.08
C SER A 2 15.45 6.58 -7.17
N ARG A 3 14.99 7.72 -7.69
CA ARG A 3 14.21 8.74 -6.96
C ARG A 3 12.93 8.21 -6.29
N LEU A 4 12.41 7.07 -6.74
CA LEU A 4 11.29 6.34 -6.14
C LEU A 4 11.55 5.87 -4.69
N PHE A 5 12.82 5.57 -4.35
CA PHE A 5 13.20 5.03 -3.03
C PHE A 5 13.01 6.04 -1.89
N ARG A 6 13.11 7.35 -2.19
CA ARG A 6 12.97 8.43 -1.20
C ARG A 6 11.52 8.82 -0.93
N CYS A 7 10.61 8.60 -1.88
CA CYS A 7 9.21 9.01 -1.73
C CYS A 7 8.38 7.99 -0.93
N CYS A 8 8.54 6.68 -1.18
CA CYS A 8 7.69 5.67 -0.53
C CYS A 8 7.89 5.54 1.00
N VAL A 9 9.13 5.69 1.49
CA VAL A 9 9.46 5.52 2.93
C VAL A 9 8.96 6.69 3.78
N LEU A 10 8.99 7.91 3.24
CA LEU A 10 8.55 9.12 3.95
C LEU A 10 7.03 9.33 3.87
N TRP A 11 6.39 9.02 2.74
CA TRP A 11 4.93 9.17 2.60
C TRP A 11 4.12 8.09 3.33
N GLY A 12 4.58 6.83 3.36
CA GLY A 12 3.84 5.74 4.02
C GLY A 12 3.69 5.92 5.54
N LEU A 13 4.67 6.53 6.20
CA LEU A 13 4.63 6.86 7.63
C LEU A 13 3.91 8.19 7.91
N GLN A 14 3.97 9.16 6.98
CA GLN A 14 3.24 10.41 7.11
C GLN A 14 1.74 10.27 6.82
N ILE A 15 1.29 9.44 5.88
CA ILE A 15 -0.16 9.27 5.62
C ILE A 15 -0.89 8.64 6.82
N VAL A 16 -0.25 7.69 7.52
CA VAL A 16 -0.80 7.13 8.77
C VAL A 16 -0.88 8.19 9.88
N ALA A 17 0.00 9.20 9.87
CA ALA A 17 -0.02 10.29 10.85
C ALA A 17 -0.94 11.46 10.46
N VAL A 18 -1.01 11.83 9.17
CA VAL A 18 -1.76 13.01 8.68
C VAL A 18 -3.26 12.73 8.59
N GLY A 19 -3.69 11.47 8.44
CA GLY A 19 -5.10 11.11 8.61
C GLY A 19 -5.62 11.16 10.06
N LEU A 20 -4.75 11.43 11.03
CA LEU A 20 -5.05 11.45 12.47
C LEU A 20 -4.67 12.76 13.17
N ILE A 21 -3.99 13.69 12.49
CA ILE A 21 -3.52 14.93 13.07
C ILE A 21 -4.11 16.08 12.26
N GLY A 22 -5.26 16.57 12.74
CA GLY A 22 -5.70 17.93 12.48
C GLY A 22 -4.55 18.88 12.78
N THR A 23 -4.37 19.85 11.90
CA THR A 23 -3.24 20.79 11.86
C THR A 23 -3.00 21.52 13.19
N ALA A 24 -1.70 21.73 13.46
CA ALA A 24 -0.99 22.59 14.42
C ALA A 24 -1.74 23.71 15.19
N PRO A 25 -1.20 24.14 16.36
CA PRO A 25 -1.93 24.91 17.36
C PRO A 25 -2.04 26.39 16.98
N VAL A 26 -3.23 26.95 17.14
CA VAL A 26 -3.45 28.40 17.26
C VAL A 26 -3.82 28.69 18.72
N ALA A 27 -3.19 29.72 19.26
CA ALA A 27 -3.35 30.19 20.63
C ALA A 27 -4.81 30.47 20.98
N ALA A 28 -5.10 30.27 22.27
CA ALA A 28 -6.40 30.40 22.89
C ALA A 28 -7.12 31.73 22.57
N GLN A 29 -8.36 31.60 22.10
CA GLN A 29 -9.46 32.48 22.46
C GLN A 29 -10.72 31.60 22.49
N ALA A 30 -11.40 31.62 23.63
CA ALA A 30 -12.65 30.93 23.85
C ALA A 30 -13.74 31.63 23.04
N ASP A 31 -14.44 30.87 22.20
CA ASP A 31 -15.80 31.18 21.80
C ASP A 31 -16.58 29.88 21.62
N GLU A 32 -17.84 29.92 22.03
CA GLU A 32 -18.75 28.79 22.12
C GLU A 32 -19.24 28.36 20.72
N GLY A 33 -19.40 27.05 20.53
CA GLY A 33 -20.20 26.50 19.43
C GLY A 33 -19.40 26.06 18.21
N ASP A 34 -19.06 24.77 18.15
CA ASP A 34 -19.27 23.96 16.94
C ASP A 34 -18.98 22.48 17.26
N GLU A 35 -20.02 21.66 17.16
CA GLU A 35 -19.91 20.21 17.24
C GLU A 35 -19.01 19.69 16.11
N PRO A 36 -18.16 18.66 16.35
CA PRO A 36 -17.41 18.01 15.28
C PRO A 36 -18.40 17.40 14.26
N PRO A 37 -18.08 17.39 12.95
CA PRO A 37 -19.02 16.97 11.92
C PRO A 37 -19.44 15.51 12.14
N VAL A 38 -20.67 15.38 12.64
CA VAL A 38 -21.44 14.14 12.72
C VAL A 38 -21.68 13.65 11.31
N GLY A 39 -20.96 12.60 10.90
CA GLY A 39 -21.05 12.12 9.53
C GLY A 39 -20.55 10.71 9.24
N GLU A 40 -20.20 9.88 10.22
CA GLU A 40 -20.00 8.43 9.99
C GLU A 40 -21.26 7.69 10.42
N LYS A 41 -22.33 7.78 9.60
CA LYS A 41 -23.55 6.98 9.82
C LYS A 41 -23.26 5.48 9.57
N ALA A 42 -23.15 4.76 10.67
CA ALA A 42 -23.57 3.38 10.93
C ALA A 42 -23.51 2.33 9.79
N ALA A 43 -22.50 1.47 9.83
CA ALA A 43 -22.55 0.02 9.56
C ALA A 43 -21.19 -0.58 10.00
N ALA A 44 -21.05 -1.62 10.81
CA ALA A 44 -21.82 -2.85 10.93
C ALA A 44 -21.84 -3.41 12.37
N LYS A 45 -22.88 -4.21 12.66
CA LYS A 45 -23.09 -4.97 13.89
C LYS A 45 -21.87 -5.89 14.19
N ASN A 46 -21.42 -5.90 15.45
CA ASN A 46 -20.61 -6.95 16.08
C ASN A 46 -19.25 -7.32 15.45
N GLN A 47 -18.55 -6.38 14.81
CA GLN A 47 -17.22 -6.64 14.25
C GLN A 47 -16.14 -6.28 15.26
N LYS A 48 -15.29 -7.25 15.64
CA LYS A 48 -14.17 -7.04 16.58
C LYS A 48 -13.21 -6.01 16.00
N THR A 49 -13.12 -4.83 16.62
CA THR A 49 -12.16 -3.78 16.28
C THR A 49 -11.12 -3.62 17.38
N LEU A 50 -9.90 -3.22 17.01
CA LEU A 50 -8.87 -2.87 17.97
C LEU A 50 -9.18 -1.47 18.52
N ASP A 51 -9.20 -1.34 19.85
CA ASP A 51 -9.47 -0.06 20.49
C ASP A 51 -8.36 0.97 20.19
N ARG A 52 -8.68 2.25 20.35
CA ARG A 52 -7.80 3.36 19.97
C ARG A 52 -6.48 3.34 20.74
N GLU A 53 -6.50 2.99 22.03
CA GLU A 53 -5.30 2.97 22.84
C GLU A 53 -4.38 1.84 22.40
N SER A 54 -4.90 0.62 22.29
CA SER A 54 -4.15 -0.54 21.81
C SER A 54 -3.63 -0.35 20.38
N PHE A 55 -4.39 0.32 19.51
CA PHE A 55 -3.93 0.68 18.17
C PHE A 55 -2.76 1.68 18.21
N GLY A 56 -2.82 2.68 19.11
CA GLY A 56 -1.72 3.60 19.36
C GLY A 56 -0.46 2.89 19.85
N GLN A 57 -0.60 1.97 20.81
CA GLN A 57 0.50 1.16 21.34
C GLN A 57 1.12 0.27 20.24
N LEU A 58 0.29 -0.34 19.39
CA LEU A 58 0.75 -1.13 18.25
C LEU A 58 1.62 -0.31 17.30
N ILE A 59 1.23 0.93 16.97
CA ILE A 59 2.03 1.82 16.12
C ILE A 59 3.38 2.14 16.77
N GLN A 60 3.41 2.41 18.08
CA GLN A 60 4.67 2.69 18.78
C GLN A 60 5.61 1.48 18.79
N GLN A 61 5.08 0.27 19.02
CA GLN A 61 5.86 -0.97 18.93
C GLN A 61 6.43 -1.17 17.52
N ILE A 62 5.62 -0.98 16.48
CA ILE A 62 6.07 -1.10 15.08
C ILE A 62 7.18 -0.08 14.79
N ARG A 63 7.05 1.17 15.23
CA ARG A 63 8.06 2.21 15.03
C ARG A 63 9.39 1.87 15.70
N ALA A 64 9.36 1.39 16.94
CA ALA A 64 10.56 0.96 17.65
C ALA A 64 11.28 -0.18 16.91
N LEU A 65 10.53 -1.21 16.51
CA LEU A 65 11.10 -2.34 15.74
C LEU A 65 11.65 -1.92 14.37
N LEU A 66 10.99 -1.00 13.67
CA LEU A 66 11.47 -0.46 12.40
C LEU A 66 12.75 0.36 12.56
N ALA A 67 12.87 1.15 13.63
CA ALA A 67 14.08 1.91 13.94
C ALA A 67 15.28 0.98 14.17
N ASP A 68 15.04 -0.16 14.84
CA ASP A 68 16.04 -1.20 15.06
C ASP A 68 16.24 -2.14 13.86
N LYS A 69 15.55 -1.88 12.73
CA LYS A 69 15.56 -2.70 11.51
C LYS A 69 15.16 -4.16 11.75
N LYS A 70 14.35 -4.43 12.78
CA LYS A 70 13.82 -5.75 13.14
C LYS A 70 12.62 -6.14 12.27
N PHE A 71 12.87 -6.21 10.96
CA PHE A 71 11.84 -6.40 9.94
C PHE A 71 10.97 -7.66 10.11
N ASP A 72 11.60 -8.77 10.51
CA ASP A 72 10.89 -10.03 10.77
C ASP A 72 9.95 -9.93 11.98
N GLU A 73 10.38 -9.25 13.05
CA GLU A 73 9.54 -9.00 14.23
C GLU A 73 8.34 -8.10 13.88
N VAL A 74 8.56 -7.06 13.06
CA VAL A 74 7.47 -6.21 12.54
C VAL A 74 6.47 -7.06 11.73
N GLY A 75 6.98 -7.90 10.82
CA GLY A 75 6.16 -8.80 10.00
C GLY A 75 5.27 -9.71 10.84
N LYS A 76 5.86 -10.35 11.85
CA LYS A 76 5.15 -11.24 12.79
C LYS A 76 4.09 -10.49 13.59
N LEU A 77 4.43 -9.33 14.15
CA LEU A 77 3.52 -8.52 14.95
C LEU A 77 2.29 -8.08 14.14
N VAL A 78 2.53 -7.53 12.94
CA VAL A 78 1.46 -7.10 12.03
C VAL A 78 0.60 -8.28 11.59
N ALA A 79 1.21 -9.41 11.24
CA ALA A 79 0.46 -10.61 10.83
C ALA A 79 -0.39 -11.17 11.97
N ALA A 80 0.11 -11.18 13.20
CA ALA A 80 -0.64 -11.60 14.36
C ALA A 80 -1.86 -10.69 14.59
N LYS A 81 -1.67 -9.36 14.52
CA LYS A 81 -2.77 -8.41 14.70
C LYS A 81 -3.79 -8.45 13.56
N ALA A 82 -3.35 -8.56 12.32
CA ALA A 82 -4.26 -8.72 11.18
C ALA A 82 -5.05 -10.05 11.22
N LYS A 83 -4.49 -11.11 11.84
CA LYS A 83 -5.21 -12.36 12.09
C LYS A 83 -6.21 -12.23 13.24
N GLU A 84 -5.85 -11.49 14.28
CA GLU A 84 -6.71 -11.23 15.44
C GLU A 84 -7.90 -10.32 15.08
N PHE A 85 -7.70 -9.38 14.15
CA PHE A 85 -8.68 -8.40 13.69
C PHE A 85 -8.80 -8.43 12.15
N PRO A 86 -9.32 -9.53 11.57
CA PRO A 86 -9.33 -9.76 10.12
C PRO A 86 -10.23 -8.78 9.37
N GLU A 87 -11.22 -8.21 10.05
CA GLU A 87 -12.21 -7.31 9.47
C GLU A 87 -12.06 -5.85 9.95
N ASP A 88 -11.05 -5.56 10.77
CA ASP A 88 -10.77 -4.20 11.20
C ASP A 88 -10.06 -3.44 10.07
N ARG A 89 -10.77 -2.44 9.51
CA ARG A 89 -10.28 -1.58 8.43
C ARG A 89 -8.92 -0.96 8.75
N ASN A 90 -8.74 -0.45 9.96
CA ASN A 90 -7.53 0.28 10.36
C ASN A 90 -6.35 -0.68 10.53
N VAL A 91 -6.59 -1.88 11.07
CA VAL A 91 -5.56 -2.92 11.18
C VAL A 91 -5.12 -3.40 9.79
N GLN A 92 -6.05 -3.66 8.87
CA GLN A 92 -5.70 -4.10 7.51
C GLN A 92 -4.94 -3.02 6.73
N LEU A 93 -5.34 -1.76 6.89
CA LEU A 93 -4.67 -0.61 6.28
C LEU A 93 -3.24 -0.43 6.84
N LEU A 94 -3.08 -0.49 8.16
CA LEU A 94 -1.77 -0.44 8.80
C LEU A 94 -0.90 -1.60 8.32
N ALA A 95 -1.46 -2.81 8.27
CA ALA A 95 -0.75 -4.01 7.85
C ALA A 95 -0.24 -3.92 6.41
N ALA A 96 -1.09 -3.44 5.48
CA ALA A 96 -0.71 -3.23 4.09
C ALA A 96 0.44 -2.21 3.96
N SER A 97 0.37 -1.11 4.71
CA SER A 97 1.38 -0.04 4.65
C SER A 97 2.71 -0.45 5.25
N VAL A 98 2.69 -1.03 6.45
CA VAL A 98 3.90 -1.39 7.19
C VAL A 98 4.67 -2.49 6.47
N THR A 99 3.98 -3.47 5.88
CA THR A 99 4.65 -4.52 5.11
C THR A 99 5.31 -4.01 3.83
N GLN A 100 4.77 -2.97 3.18
CA GLN A 100 5.49 -2.26 2.10
C GLN A 100 6.78 -1.64 2.63
N SER A 101 6.71 -0.91 3.75
CA SER A 101 7.89 -0.28 4.35
C SER A 101 8.95 -1.32 4.74
N VAL A 102 8.54 -2.47 5.28
CA VAL A 102 9.44 -3.59 5.58
C VAL A 102 10.10 -4.12 4.30
N ALA A 103 9.32 -4.36 3.24
CA ALA A 103 9.86 -4.83 1.96
C ALA A 103 10.95 -3.87 1.43
N PHE A 104 10.68 -2.56 1.40
CA PHE A 104 11.67 -1.56 0.98
C PHE A 104 12.87 -1.47 1.93
N GLY A 105 12.66 -1.64 3.24
CA GLY A 105 13.73 -1.69 4.23
C GLY A 105 14.70 -2.84 3.97
N ILE A 106 14.18 -4.01 3.61
CA ILE A 106 14.96 -5.20 3.24
C ILE A 106 15.72 -4.97 1.93
N LEU A 107 15.10 -4.30 0.94
CA LEU A 107 15.72 -4.00 -0.36
C LEU A 107 16.90 -3.02 -0.31
N ASN A 108 17.21 -2.45 0.86
CA ASN A 108 18.51 -1.80 1.05
C ASN A 108 19.68 -2.77 0.82
N ASP A 109 19.45 -4.06 0.98
CA ASP A 109 20.32 -5.14 0.54
C ASP A 109 19.73 -5.80 -0.72
N PRO A 110 20.32 -5.59 -1.91
CA PRO A 110 19.77 -6.13 -3.16
C PRO A 110 19.79 -7.66 -3.21
N THR A 111 20.63 -8.33 -2.40
CA THR A 111 20.68 -9.80 -2.32
C THR A 111 19.44 -10.39 -1.65
N LYS A 112 18.71 -9.58 -0.88
CA LYS A 112 17.52 -9.99 -0.13
C LYS A 112 16.21 -9.80 -0.87
N ARG A 113 16.26 -9.67 -2.21
CA ARG A 113 15.05 -9.50 -3.04
C ARG A 113 13.96 -10.54 -2.74
N LYS A 114 14.33 -11.82 -2.69
CA LYS A 114 13.37 -12.91 -2.40
C LYS A 114 12.75 -12.80 -1.01
N GLU A 115 13.46 -12.25 -0.04
CA GLU A 115 12.93 -11.97 1.28
C GLU A 115 11.93 -10.81 1.23
N ALA A 116 12.26 -9.72 0.54
CA ALA A 116 11.37 -8.57 0.35
C ALA A 116 10.07 -8.94 -0.40
N ASN A 117 10.14 -9.80 -1.41
CA ASN A 117 8.97 -10.25 -2.18
C ASN A 117 7.88 -10.85 -1.28
N LYS A 118 8.25 -11.58 -0.22
CA LYS A 118 7.28 -12.10 0.78
C LYS A 118 6.43 -10.99 1.39
N TYR A 119 7.02 -9.83 1.64
CA TYR A 119 6.36 -8.68 2.24
C TYR A 119 5.52 -7.88 1.24
N PHE A 120 5.93 -7.79 -0.03
CA PHE A 120 5.07 -7.24 -1.07
C PHE A 120 3.81 -8.08 -1.28
N HIS A 121 3.94 -9.41 -1.33
CA HIS A 121 2.80 -10.33 -1.38
C HIS A 121 1.89 -10.19 -0.16
N ALA A 122 2.47 -10.09 1.05
CA ALA A 122 1.71 -9.86 2.27
C ALA A 122 0.97 -8.52 2.26
N SER A 123 1.62 -7.45 1.81
CA SER A 123 1.00 -6.13 1.67
C SER A 123 -0.23 -6.18 0.77
N ALA A 124 -0.09 -6.77 -0.42
CA ALA A 124 -1.21 -6.88 -1.35
C ALA A 124 -2.33 -7.78 -0.83
N LYS A 125 -2.02 -8.80 -0.02
CA LYS A 125 -3.04 -9.59 0.69
C LYS A 125 -3.86 -8.70 1.64
N TYR A 126 -3.22 -7.89 2.47
CA TYR A 126 -3.92 -6.99 3.39
C TYR A 126 -4.69 -5.88 2.66
N ALA A 127 -4.12 -5.33 1.59
CA ALA A 127 -4.79 -4.35 0.74
C ALA A 127 -6.07 -4.93 0.10
N ARG A 128 -6.03 -6.18 -0.39
CA ARG A 128 -7.21 -6.87 -0.91
C ARG A 128 -8.26 -7.13 0.18
N GLN A 129 -7.83 -7.47 1.40
CA GLN A 129 -8.75 -7.63 2.54
C GLN A 129 -9.42 -6.30 2.90
N LEU A 130 -8.65 -5.21 2.97
CA LEU A 130 -9.19 -3.86 3.14
C LEU A 130 -10.26 -3.55 2.08
N LYS A 131 -9.96 -3.82 0.80
CA LYS A 131 -10.92 -3.63 -0.30
C LYS A 131 -12.24 -4.38 -0.06
N LYS A 132 -12.19 -5.60 0.47
CA LYS A 132 -13.40 -6.38 0.79
C LYS A 132 -14.20 -5.73 1.92
N ILE A 133 -13.54 -5.34 3.00
CA ILE A 133 -14.16 -4.68 4.17
C ILE A 133 -14.90 -3.41 3.74
N VAL A 134 -14.26 -2.59 2.91
CA VAL A 134 -14.85 -1.34 2.40
C VAL A 134 -15.72 -1.54 1.15
N LYS A 135 -16.05 -2.79 0.78
CA LYS A 135 -16.90 -3.15 -0.36
C LYS A 135 -16.47 -2.51 -1.68
N GLY A 136 -15.17 -2.42 -1.91
CA GLY A 136 -14.58 -1.83 -3.10
C GLY A 136 -14.38 -0.31 -3.04
N ASN A 137 -14.97 0.38 -2.05
CA ASN A 137 -14.86 1.83 -1.88
C ASN A 137 -13.57 2.18 -1.09
N ILE A 138 -12.41 1.99 -1.73
CA ILE A 138 -11.12 2.39 -1.16
C ILE A 138 -11.15 3.90 -0.91
N PRO A 139 -10.78 4.37 0.30
CA PRO A 139 -10.75 5.80 0.58
C PRO A 139 -9.92 6.56 -0.47
N PRO A 140 -10.34 7.74 -0.95
CA PRO A 140 -9.61 8.48 -1.99
C PRO A 140 -8.14 8.72 -1.67
N ALA A 141 -7.82 8.99 -0.39
CA ALA A 141 -6.44 9.15 0.10
C ALA A 141 -5.56 7.89 -0.05
N TRP A 142 -6.16 6.74 -0.33
CA TRP A 142 -5.51 5.43 -0.41
C TRP A 142 -5.57 4.80 -1.80
N THR A 143 -6.32 5.37 -2.75
CA THR A 143 -6.48 4.79 -4.10
C THR A 143 -5.14 4.64 -4.81
N GLU A 144 -4.27 5.65 -4.73
CA GLU A 144 -2.93 5.61 -5.34
C GLU A 144 -2.05 4.55 -4.66
N GLN A 145 -2.01 4.55 -3.33
CA GLN A 145 -1.23 3.59 -2.58
C GLN A 145 -1.70 2.15 -2.83
N TYR A 146 -3.02 1.92 -2.94
CA TYR A 146 -3.60 0.63 -3.26
C TYR A 146 -3.13 0.12 -4.62
N ALA A 147 -3.16 0.99 -5.64
CA ALA A 147 -2.66 0.65 -6.97
C ALA A 147 -1.14 0.34 -6.96
N THR A 148 -0.35 1.13 -6.23
CA THR A 148 1.10 0.93 -6.08
C THR A 148 1.44 -0.36 -5.32
N ILE A 149 0.65 -0.75 -4.32
CA ILE A 149 0.78 -2.05 -3.63
C ILE A 149 0.61 -3.20 -4.62
N LEU A 150 -0.44 -3.14 -5.44
CA LEU A 150 -0.67 -4.16 -6.46
C LEU A 150 0.44 -4.18 -7.51
N TYR A 151 0.96 -3.01 -7.91
CA TYR A 151 2.08 -2.93 -8.84
C TYR A 151 3.33 -3.64 -8.29
N ASN A 152 3.74 -3.36 -7.05
CA ASN A 152 4.91 -3.99 -6.44
C ASN A 152 4.72 -5.51 -6.24
N ASP A 153 3.49 -5.95 -5.97
CA ASP A 153 3.12 -7.37 -5.91
C ASP A 153 3.27 -8.04 -7.29
N ALA A 154 2.87 -7.35 -8.37
CA ALA A 154 3.09 -7.83 -9.73
C ALA A 154 4.57 -7.95 -10.08
N CYS A 155 5.39 -6.96 -9.73
CA CYS A 155 6.85 -7.01 -9.91
C CYS A 155 7.44 -8.21 -9.15
N SER A 156 6.99 -8.42 -7.91
CA SER A 156 7.42 -9.55 -7.07
C SER A 156 7.10 -10.90 -7.71
N PHE A 157 5.88 -11.09 -8.26
CA PHE A 157 5.54 -12.31 -9.00
C PHE A 157 6.36 -12.51 -10.27
N ALA A 158 6.66 -11.43 -11.00
CA ALA A 158 7.47 -11.51 -12.22
C ALA A 158 8.91 -11.95 -11.93
N LEU A 159 9.49 -11.43 -10.83
CA LEU A 159 10.81 -11.81 -10.33
C LEU A 159 10.84 -13.22 -9.75
N ASP A 160 9.77 -13.66 -9.09
CA ASP A 160 9.62 -15.03 -8.59
C ASP A 160 9.37 -16.05 -9.72
N GLY A 161 9.24 -15.59 -10.97
CA GLY A 161 9.02 -16.42 -12.16
C GLY A 161 7.56 -16.82 -12.40
N ASP A 162 6.62 -16.35 -11.58
CA ASP A 162 5.20 -16.62 -11.74
C ASP A 162 4.54 -15.60 -12.68
N LYS A 163 4.76 -15.81 -13.97
CA LYS A 163 4.33 -14.88 -15.03
C LYS A 163 2.81 -14.74 -15.13
N ASP A 164 2.06 -15.81 -14.88
CA ASP A 164 0.59 -15.79 -14.92
C ASP A 164 0.03 -14.94 -13.77
N ARG A 165 0.54 -15.09 -12.54
CA ARG A 165 0.17 -14.20 -11.42
C ARG A 165 0.65 -12.77 -11.67
N ALA A 166 1.86 -12.57 -12.20
CA ALA A 166 2.38 -11.24 -12.49
C ALA A 166 1.45 -10.44 -13.42
N ILE A 167 1.02 -11.02 -14.56
CA ILE A 167 0.08 -10.36 -15.48
C ILE A 167 -1.27 -10.10 -14.81
N LYS A 168 -1.79 -11.06 -14.05
CA LYS A 168 -3.08 -10.91 -13.37
C LYS A 168 -3.04 -9.75 -12.37
N VAL A 169 -2.02 -9.70 -11.54
CA VAL A 169 -1.88 -8.66 -10.51
C VAL A 169 -1.53 -7.30 -11.13
N LEU A 170 -0.74 -7.28 -12.21
CA LEU A 170 -0.47 -6.05 -12.95
C LEU A 170 -1.76 -5.45 -13.52
N LYS A 171 -2.64 -6.31 -14.06
CA LYS A 171 -3.98 -5.88 -14.48
C LYS A 171 -4.77 -5.29 -13.31
N GLU A 172 -4.77 -5.94 -12.14
CA GLU A 172 -5.43 -5.41 -10.93
C GLU A 172 -4.90 -4.01 -10.59
N ALA A 173 -3.59 -3.77 -10.67
CA ALA A 173 -2.98 -2.46 -10.43
C ALA A 173 -3.45 -1.40 -11.45
N VAL A 174 -3.48 -1.74 -12.74
CA VAL A 174 -3.93 -0.85 -13.82
C VAL A 174 -5.43 -0.52 -13.70
N ASP A 175 -6.24 -1.51 -13.31
CA ASP A 175 -7.67 -1.32 -13.03
C ASP A 175 -7.89 -0.45 -11.78
N ALA A 176 -7.03 -0.61 -10.76
CA ALA A 176 -7.02 0.19 -9.55
C ALA A 176 -6.54 1.64 -9.74
N GLY A 177 -6.02 1.98 -10.92
CA GLY A 177 -5.64 3.35 -11.28
C GLY A 177 -4.14 3.61 -11.32
N PHE A 178 -3.29 2.58 -11.38
CA PHE A 178 -1.86 2.77 -11.62
C PHE A 178 -1.63 3.46 -12.98
N ARG A 179 -0.88 4.57 -12.97
CA ARG A 179 -0.75 5.49 -14.13
C ARG A 179 0.69 5.81 -14.54
N GLU A 180 1.68 5.25 -13.85
CA GLU A 180 3.09 5.55 -14.09
C GLU A 180 3.62 4.81 -15.32
N TYR A 181 3.29 5.33 -16.51
CA TYR A 181 3.66 4.74 -17.81
C TYR A 181 5.16 4.51 -17.95
N ASN A 182 5.98 5.50 -17.58
CA ASN A 182 7.43 5.38 -17.69
C ASN A 182 7.99 4.32 -16.73
N VAL A 183 7.33 4.11 -15.58
CA VAL A 183 7.73 3.08 -14.62
C VAL A 183 7.44 1.70 -15.20
N ILE A 184 6.19 1.40 -15.55
CA ILE A 184 5.82 0.07 -16.07
C ILE A 184 6.54 -0.28 -17.39
N LYS A 185 6.76 0.69 -18.28
CA LYS A 185 7.40 0.45 -19.57
C LYS A 185 8.82 -0.08 -19.41
N ASP A 186 9.59 0.53 -18.50
CA ASP A 186 11.03 0.33 -18.38
C ASP A 186 11.43 -0.51 -17.15
N ASP A 187 10.46 -0.98 -16.35
CA ASP A 187 10.74 -1.79 -15.17
C ASP A 187 11.41 -3.12 -15.52
N ALA A 188 12.64 -3.33 -15.06
CA ALA A 188 13.41 -4.54 -15.30
C ALA A 188 12.76 -5.78 -14.66
N ASP A 189 11.92 -5.62 -13.64
CA ASP A 189 11.26 -6.73 -12.96
C ASP A 189 10.30 -7.48 -13.92
N PHE A 190 9.79 -6.81 -14.95
CA PHE A 190 8.93 -7.42 -15.98
C PHE A 190 9.68 -7.96 -17.21
N GLN A 191 11.00 -8.03 -17.18
CA GLN A 191 11.79 -8.51 -18.33
C GLN A 191 11.34 -9.93 -18.76
N SER A 192 11.08 -10.81 -17.80
CA SER A 192 10.61 -12.17 -18.05
C SER A 192 9.26 -12.27 -18.77
N LEU A 193 8.44 -11.21 -18.70
CA LEU A 193 7.16 -11.08 -19.41
C LEU A 193 7.34 -10.51 -20.81
N ARG A 194 8.30 -9.59 -21.00
CA ARG A 194 8.62 -9.00 -22.32
C ARG A 194 9.26 -10.02 -23.26
N ASP A 195 10.13 -10.88 -22.71
CA ASP A 195 10.89 -11.86 -23.49
C ASP A 195 10.09 -13.11 -23.85
N ASP A 196 9.01 -13.38 -23.12
CA ASP A 196 8.19 -14.57 -23.33
C ASP A 196 7.03 -14.29 -24.30
N PRO A 197 7.00 -14.90 -25.50
CA PRO A 197 5.96 -14.65 -26.49
C PRO A 197 4.53 -14.89 -25.97
N LYS A 198 4.34 -15.80 -25.01
CA LYS A 198 3.02 -16.09 -24.39
C LYS A 198 2.50 -14.91 -23.54
N TYR A 199 3.39 -14.08 -22.99
CA TYR A 199 3.03 -13.01 -22.07
C TYR A 199 3.23 -11.62 -22.66
N ARG A 200 4.15 -11.47 -23.63
CA ARG A 200 4.53 -10.19 -24.23
C ARG A 200 3.34 -9.36 -24.67
N ASP A 201 2.41 -9.94 -25.43
CA ASP A 201 1.26 -9.20 -25.96
C ASP A 201 0.27 -8.80 -24.85
N ARG A 202 0.11 -9.64 -23.82
CA ARG A 202 -0.73 -9.33 -22.65
C ARG A 202 -0.10 -8.21 -21.82
N PHE A 203 1.21 -8.26 -21.62
CA PHE A 203 1.97 -7.21 -20.94
C PHE A 203 1.87 -5.88 -21.70
N GLN A 204 2.13 -5.90 -23.01
CA GLN A 204 2.09 -4.70 -23.85
C GLN A 204 0.71 -4.04 -23.85
N LYS A 205 -0.38 -4.82 -23.90
CA LYS A 205 -1.74 -4.29 -23.75
C LYS A 205 -1.94 -3.53 -22.45
N LEU A 206 -1.36 -4.00 -21.33
CA LEU A 206 -1.44 -3.29 -20.04
C LEU A 206 -0.62 -2.00 -20.06
N VAL A 207 0.58 -2.03 -20.64
CA VAL A 207 1.43 -0.83 -20.82
C VAL A 207 0.70 0.25 -21.65
N ASP A 208 0.06 -0.15 -22.75
CA ASP A 208 -0.69 0.75 -23.62
C ASP A 208 -1.92 1.34 -22.92
N GLN A 209 -2.61 0.55 -22.09
CA GLN A 209 -3.71 1.05 -21.25
C GLN A 209 -3.22 2.13 -20.28
N VAL A 210 -2.07 1.92 -19.62
CA VAL A 210 -1.47 2.92 -18.73
C VAL A 210 -1.10 4.19 -19.51
N LYS A 211 -0.52 4.05 -20.71
CA LYS A 211 -0.19 5.17 -21.60
C LYS A 211 -1.41 6.00 -22.00
N ALA A 212 -2.52 5.34 -22.32
CA ALA A 212 -3.76 6.02 -22.68
C ALA A 212 -4.34 6.77 -21.48
N LYS A 213 -4.36 6.13 -20.30
CA LYS A 213 -4.85 6.74 -19.05
C LYS A 213 -3.97 7.90 -18.55
N SER A 214 -2.65 7.87 -18.78
CA SER A 214 -1.73 8.93 -18.36
C SER A 214 -1.82 10.19 -19.22
N LYS A 215 -2.14 10.06 -20.51
CA LYS A 215 -2.38 11.19 -21.43
C LYS A 215 -3.71 11.92 -21.19
N ALA A 216 -4.70 11.23 -20.61
CA ALA A 216 -6.05 11.76 -20.41
C ALA A 216 -6.19 12.81 -19.28
N GLY A 217 -5.10 13.36 -18.75
CA GLY A 217 -5.13 14.56 -17.89
C GLY A 217 -5.79 14.40 -16.51
N GLY A 218 -6.03 13.18 -16.03
CA GLY A 218 -6.43 12.99 -14.62
C GLY A 218 -5.30 13.42 -13.65
N PRO A 219 -5.61 13.61 -12.35
CA PRO A 219 -4.71 14.24 -11.39
C PRO A 219 -3.28 13.67 -11.51
N ARG A 220 -2.33 14.53 -11.88
CA ARG A 220 -0.92 14.17 -11.92
C ARG A 220 -0.45 14.01 -10.49
N ILE A 221 0.12 12.85 -10.19
CA ILE A 221 0.83 12.57 -8.95
C ILE A 221 1.95 13.60 -8.87
N ARG A 222 1.85 14.56 -7.93
CA ARG A 222 2.95 15.49 -7.65
C ARG A 222 4.00 14.71 -6.86
N THR A 223 5.14 14.50 -7.51
CA THR A 223 6.40 14.07 -6.89
C THR A 223 6.93 15.10 -5.92
#